data_AF-A0A5E8CHA1-F1
#
_entry.id   AF-A0A5E8CHA1-F1
#
_cell.length_a   1.000
_cell.length_b   1.000
_cell.length_c   1.000
_cell.angle_alpha   90.00
_cell.angle_beta   90.00
_cell.angle_gamma   90.00
#
_symmetry.space_group_name_H-M   'P 1'
#
loop_
_entity.id
_entity.type
_entity.pdbx_description
1 polymer ?
#
loop_
_entity_poly.entity_id
_entity_poly.type
_entity_poly.pdbx_seq_one_letter_code
_entity_poly.pdbx_strand_id
1 'polypeptide(L)'
;MNNFIKNLLLSNFNKLLQSTKIACPKENLHNSNRLKFYNPGKVTYDGKLNCGITSYLTSFMLSYHNIDHKVWLSKYGFGDYLEDHVHITTNSGLLIDTTYRQFFIDYRSDGNCDYYKYLFETCEPIFVGSPNEFDLLKKSIERQNIKVFGSLNQDIKELSDFWKQDINITPKMNLYDMRKSNEIHPTLLVEIPSLIQPLIT
;
A
#
# COMPACT_ATOMS: atom_id res chain seq x y z
N MET A 1 -16.47 12.18 4.87
CA MET A 1 -16.14 10.78 4.52
C MET A 1 -14.64 10.54 4.39
N ASN A 2 -13.88 11.37 3.67
CA ASN A 2 -12.41 11.23 3.53
C ASN A 2 -11.68 11.10 4.90
N ASN A 3 -11.91 12.05 5.82
CA ASN A 3 -11.29 12.01 7.15
C ASN A 3 -11.63 10.75 7.96
N PHE A 4 -12.84 10.19 7.80
CA PHE A 4 -13.23 8.96 8.50
C PHE A 4 -12.43 7.76 8.00
N ILE A 5 -12.39 7.53 6.69
CA ILE A 5 -11.63 6.42 6.07
C ILE A 5 -10.13 6.56 6.40
N LYS A 6 -9.59 7.77 6.26
CA LYS A 6 -8.19 8.04 6.60
C LYS A 6 -7.90 7.72 8.07
N ASN A 7 -8.73 8.17 9.00
CA ASN A 7 -8.56 7.89 10.43
C ASN A 7 -8.70 6.40 10.73
N LEU A 8 -9.67 5.71 10.12
CA LEU A 8 -9.87 4.27 10.26
C LEU A 8 -8.59 3.50 9.87
N LEU A 9 -8.03 3.79 8.69
CA LEU A 9 -6.85 3.08 8.20
C LEU A 9 -5.57 3.43 8.98
N LEU A 10 -5.36 4.71 9.30
CA LEU A 10 -4.14 5.15 10.00
C LEU A 10 -4.12 4.69 11.46
N SER A 11 -5.26 4.71 12.16
CA SER A 11 -5.35 4.21 13.55
C SER A 11 -5.16 2.69 13.64
N ASN A 12 -5.49 1.96 12.58
CA ASN A 12 -5.33 0.51 12.48
C ASN A 12 -4.06 0.07 11.74
N PHE A 13 -3.16 1.00 11.39
CA PHE A 13 -1.97 0.69 10.58
C PHE A 13 -1.09 -0.42 11.16
N ASN A 14 -0.84 -0.41 12.47
CA ASN A 14 -0.02 -1.44 13.10
C ASN A 14 -0.67 -2.84 13.06
N LYS A 15 -2.00 -2.89 13.22
CA LYS A 15 -2.78 -4.13 13.11
C LYS A 15 -2.79 -4.65 11.67
N LEU A 16 -2.89 -3.75 10.68
CA LEU A 16 -2.71 -4.07 9.26
C LEU A 16 -1.33 -4.68 9.02
N LEU A 17 -0.26 -4.04 9.48
CA LEU A 17 1.12 -4.51 9.30
C LEU A 17 1.34 -5.91 9.91
N GLN A 18 0.85 -6.13 11.13
CA GLN A 18 0.92 -7.44 11.79
C GLN A 18 0.15 -8.50 11.00
N SER A 19 -1.07 -8.17 10.57
CA SER A 19 -1.90 -9.08 9.77
C SER A 19 -1.24 -9.44 8.44
N THR A 20 -0.62 -8.46 7.77
CA THR A 20 0.16 -8.69 6.55
C THR A 20 1.34 -9.62 6.83
N LYS A 21 2.06 -9.42 7.93
CA LYS A 21 3.21 -10.27 8.26
C LYS A 21 2.80 -11.72 8.58
N ILE A 22 1.61 -11.92 9.15
CA ILE A 22 1.09 -13.26 9.43
C ILE A 22 0.62 -13.95 8.15
N ALA A 23 -0.01 -13.20 7.24
CA ALA A 23 -0.40 -13.71 5.92
C ALA A 23 0.79 -14.00 5.00
N CYS A 24 1.83 -13.17 5.05
CA CYS A 24 3.01 -13.24 4.19
C CYS A 24 4.31 -13.22 5.04
N PRO A 25 4.60 -14.28 5.81
CA PRO A 25 5.69 -14.29 6.79
C PRO A 25 7.09 -14.17 6.19
N LYS A 26 7.27 -14.58 4.93
CA LYS A 26 8.56 -14.53 4.23
C LYS A 26 8.87 -13.16 3.63
N GLU A 27 7.85 -12.33 3.43
CA GLU A 27 8.02 -11.05 2.76
C GLU A 27 8.55 -9.97 3.70
N ASN A 28 9.39 -9.09 3.15
CA ASN A 28 9.88 -7.92 3.87
C ASN A 28 8.97 -6.72 3.58
N LEU A 29 8.30 -6.23 4.62
CA LEU A 29 7.39 -5.08 4.54
C LEU A 29 8.12 -3.74 4.64
N HIS A 30 9.42 -3.78 4.93
CA HIS A 30 10.21 -2.62 5.30
C HIS A 30 11.37 -2.39 4.34
N ASN A 31 11.62 -1.12 4.06
CA ASN A 31 12.73 -0.67 3.27
C ASN A 31 14.08 -1.05 3.92
N SER A 32 14.89 -1.83 3.22
CA SER A 32 16.17 -2.34 3.73
C SER A 32 17.18 -1.24 4.07
N ASN A 33 17.18 -0.14 3.32
CA ASN A 33 18.04 1.01 3.61
C ASN A 33 17.58 1.75 4.87
N ARG A 34 16.27 1.91 5.09
CA ARG A 34 15.73 2.50 6.32
C ARG A 34 16.03 1.66 7.58
N LEU A 35 16.00 0.34 7.45
CA LEU A 35 16.27 -0.59 8.56
C LEU A 35 17.69 -0.47 9.14
N LYS A 36 18.63 0.14 8.41
CA LYS A 36 19.98 0.44 8.92
C LYS A 36 19.97 1.49 10.05
N PHE A 37 18.92 2.29 10.13
CA PHE A 37 18.84 3.46 11.03
C PHE A 37 17.64 3.42 11.98
N TYR A 38 16.58 2.68 11.66
CA TYR A 38 15.33 2.65 12.41
C TYR A 38 14.84 1.21 12.60
N ASN A 39 14.15 0.97 13.72
CA ASN A 39 13.45 -0.29 13.96
C ASN A 39 12.28 -0.47 12.96
N PRO A 40 11.85 -1.73 12.69
CA PRO A 40 10.66 -2.02 11.90
C PRO A 40 9.42 -1.26 12.39
N GLY A 41 8.71 -0.58 11.48
CA GLY A 41 7.50 0.16 11.79
C GLY A 41 7.06 1.12 10.68
N LYS A 42 6.21 2.10 11.02
CA LYS A 42 5.67 3.11 10.08
C LYS A 42 6.75 3.87 9.29
N VAL A 43 7.87 4.19 9.95
CA VAL A 43 8.98 4.97 9.36
C VAL A 43 9.93 4.15 8.50
N THR A 44 9.68 2.84 8.37
CA THR A 44 10.44 1.95 7.50
C THR A 44 9.56 1.20 6.52
N TYR A 45 8.24 1.26 6.68
CA TYR A 45 7.27 0.58 5.81
C TYR A 45 7.17 1.22 4.42
N ASP A 46 7.43 0.42 3.39
CA ASP A 46 7.18 0.71 1.97
C ASP A 46 6.23 -0.31 1.31
N GLY A 47 6.10 -1.51 1.89
CA GLY A 47 5.17 -2.54 1.45
C GLY A 47 5.49 -3.14 0.08
N LYS A 48 6.76 -3.06 -0.36
CA LYS A 48 7.21 -3.60 -1.65
C LYS A 48 6.77 -5.06 -1.81
N LEU A 49 6.21 -5.42 -2.96
CA LEU A 49 5.65 -6.77 -3.29
C LEU A 49 4.46 -7.23 -2.43
N ASN A 50 3.91 -6.38 -1.57
CA ASN A 50 2.81 -6.76 -0.67
C ASN A 50 1.48 -6.05 -0.99
N CYS A 51 1.40 -5.30 -2.10
CA CYS A 51 0.24 -4.50 -2.48
C CYS A 51 -1.08 -5.31 -2.54
N GLY A 52 -1.03 -6.57 -2.99
CA GLY A 52 -2.19 -7.45 -3.05
C GLY A 52 -2.75 -7.79 -1.67
N ILE A 53 -1.91 -8.32 -0.76
CA ILE A 53 -2.35 -8.74 0.57
C ILE A 53 -2.73 -7.56 1.47
N THR A 54 -2.02 -6.43 1.39
CA THR A 54 -2.34 -5.23 2.15
C THR A 54 -3.64 -4.60 1.67
N SER A 55 -3.90 -4.61 0.35
CA SER A 55 -5.18 -4.18 -0.22
C SER A 55 -6.32 -5.13 0.13
N TYR A 56 -6.08 -6.44 0.19
CA TYR A 56 -7.07 -7.40 0.65
C TYR A 56 -7.53 -7.13 2.10
N LEU A 57 -6.57 -6.99 3.03
CA LEU A 57 -6.88 -6.70 4.44
C LEU A 57 -7.58 -5.34 4.60
N THR A 58 -7.19 -4.36 3.79
CA THR A 58 -7.83 -3.05 3.74
C THR A 58 -9.27 -3.13 3.20
N SER A 59 -9.48 -3.88 2.11
CA SER A 59 -10.80 -4.14 1.52
C SER A 59 -11.73 -4.84 2.51
N PHE A 60 -11.20 -5.81 3.27
CA PHE A 60 -11.94 -6.45 4.35
C PHE A 60 -12.38 -5.44 5.42
N MET A 61 -11.46 -4.60 5.90
CA MET A 61 -11.77 -3.59 6.92
C MET A 61 -12.81 -2.58 6.42
N LEU A 62 -12.71 -2.14 5.17
CA LEU A 62 -13.71 -1.25 4.57
C LEU A 62 -15.09 -1.92 4.49
N SER A 63 -15.14 -3.20 4.08
CA SER A 63 -16.38 -3.99 4.05
C SER A 63 -17.01 -4.11 5.43
N TYR A 64 -16.20 -4.37 6.46
CA TYR A 64 -16.66 -4.49 7.85
C TYR A 64 -17.36 -3.21 8.35
N HIS A 65 -16.88 -2.05 7.93
CA HIS A 65 -17.46 -0.75 8.27
C HIS A 65 -18.53 -0.28 7.28
N ASN A 66 -19.05 -1.15 6.41
CA ASN A 66 -20.05 -0.83 5.39
C ASN A 66 -19.61 0.30 4.45
N ILE A 67 -18.32 0.34 4.10
CA ILE A 67 -17.77 1.32 3.15
C ILE A 67 -17.67 0.66 1.78
N ASP A 68 -18.50 1.12 0.84
CA ASP A 68 -18.44 0.64 -0.53
C ASP A 68 -17.14 1.02 -1.22
N HIS A 69 -16.51 0.01 -1.84
CA HIS A 69 -15.25 0.17 -2.53
C HIS A 69 -15.07 -0.88 -3.63
N LYS A 70 -14.08 -0.64 -4.48
CA LYS A 70 -13.60 -1.55 -5.51
C LYS A 70 -12.09 -1.69 -5.39
N VAL A 71 -11.59 -2.89 -5.64
CA VAL A 71 -10.16 -3.22 -5.70
C VAL A 71 -9.77 -3.38 -7.16
N TRP A 72 -8.72 -2.68 -7.57
CA TRP A 72 -8.24 -2.61 -8.94
C TRP A 72 -6.83 -3.16 -9.02
N LEU A 73 -6.59 -3.99 -10.03
CA LEU A 73 -5.27 -4.44 -10.46
C LEU A 73 -4.90 -3.66 -11.72
N SER A 74 -3.79 -2.94 -11.65
CA SER A 74 -3.15 -2.28 -12.79
C SER A 74 -1.95 -3.11 -13.21
N LYS A 75 -1.66 -3.13 -14.52
CA LYS A 75 -0.48 -3.81 -15.07
C LYS A 75 0.27 -2.85 -15.97
N TYR A 76 1.57 -2.70 -15.72
CA TYR A 76 2.46 -1.81 -16.44
C TYR A 76 3.66 -2.58 -17.00
N GLY A 77 4.21 -2.14 -18.13
CA GLY A 77 5.35 -2.77 -18.79
C GLY A 77 4.99 -3.69 -19.95
N PHE A 78 5.99 -4.40 -20.48
CA PHE A 78 5.87 -5.25 -21.67
C PHE A 78 6.76 -6.50 -21.54
N GLY A 79 6.25 -7.66 -21.98
CA GLY A 79 6.99 -8.92 -21.96
C GLY A 79 7.36 -9.36 -20.54
N ASP A 80 8.64 -9.65 -20.33
CA ASP A 80 9.19 -10.12 -19.04
C ASP A 80 9.29 -9.02 -17.97
N TYR A 81 9.02 -7.76 -18.32
CA TYR A 81 9.09 -6.60 -17.43
C TYR A 81 7.70 -6.11 -16.99
N LEU A 82 6.75 -7.04 -16.81
CA LEU A 82 5.41 -6.72 -16.35
C LEU A 82 5.43 -6.49 -14.84
N GLU A 83 5.15 -5.27 -14.42
CA GLU A 83 4.86 -4.93 -13.03
C GLU A 83 3.36 -4.83 -12.82
N ASP A 84 2.87 -5.33 -11.69
CA ASP A 84 1.48 -5.17 -11.30
C ASP A 84 1.34 -4.37 -10.01
N HIS A 85 0.18 -3.76 -9.84
CA HIS A 85 -0.12 -3.00 -8.64
C HIS A 85 -1.59 -3.09 -8.27
N VAL A 86 -1.86 -3.14 -6.98
CA VAL A 86 -3.21 -3.19 -6.45
C VAL A 86 -3.50 -1.94 -5.65
N HIS A 87 -4.60 -1.27 -5.99
CA HIS A 87 -5.13 -0.13 -5.25
C HIS A 87 -6.65 -0.26 -5.07
N ILE A 88 -7.21 0.58 -4.21
CA ILE A 88 -8.64 0.57 -3.88
C ILE A 88 -9.24 1.93 -4.23
N THR A 89 -10.46 1.93 -4.75
CA THR A 89 -11.25 3.16 -4.89
C THR A 89 -12.57 3.05 -4.18
N THR A 90 -13.01 4.10 -3.50
CA THR A 90 -14.36 4.15 -2.90
C THR A 90 -15.39 4.71 -3.88
N ASN A 91 -16.68 4.47 -3.62
CA ASN A 91 -17.77 5.07 -4.42
C ASN A 91 -17.77 6.61 -4.39
N SER A 92 -17.12 7.24 -3.40
CA SER A 92 -16.93 8.69 -3.35
C SER A 92 -15.72 9.19 -4.13
N GLY A 93 -15.07 8.34 -4.93
CA GLY A 93 -13.92 8.72 -5.75
C GLY A 93 -12.61 8.89 -4.98
N LEU A 94 -12.50 8.34 -3.76
CA LEU A 94 -11.22 8.32 -3.04
C LEU A 94 -10.37 7.17 -3.54
N LEU A 95 -9.11 7.44 -3.77
CA LEU A 95 -8.04 6.47 -3.97
C LEU A 95 -7.44 6.10 -2.61
N ILE A 96 -7.26 4.80 -2.40
CA ILE A 96 -6.55 4.22 -1.25
C ILE A 96 -5.44 3.34 -1.80
N ASP A 97 -4.21 3.64 -1.42
CA ASP A 97 -3.04 2.84 -1.77
C ASP A 97 -2.19 2.59 -0.53
N THR A 98 -2.11 1.31 -0.17
CA THR A 98 -1.44 0.86 1.04
C THR A 98 0.07 0.74 0.88
N THR A 99 0.59 0.85 -0.33
CA THR A 99 2.00 0.57 -0.66
C THR A 99 2.60 1.62 -1.60
N TYR A 100 1.93 2.78 -1.76
CA TYR A 100 2.32 3.81 -2.73
C TYR A 100 3.77 4.29 -2.59
N ARG A 101 4.36 4.20 -1.38
CA ARG A 101 5.76 4.56 -1.12
C ARG A 101 6.75 3.70 -1.91
N GLN A 102 6.41 2.46 -2.28
CA GLN A 102 7.28 1.56 -3.04
C GLN A 102 7.72 2.18 -4.38
N PHE A 103 6.86 3.01 -4.97
CA PHE A 103 7.10 3.71 -6.23
C PHE A 103 8.04 4.91 -6.12
N PHE A 104 8.31 5.36 -4.89
CA PHE A 104 9.15 6.51 -4.60
C PHE A 104 10.48 6.08 -3.95
N ILE A 105 10.79 4.78 -3.99
CA ILE A 105 12.09 4.28 -3.53
C ILE A 105 13.15 4.63 -4.56
N ASP A 106 14.16 5.37 -4.12
CA ASP A 106 15.28 5.82 -4.95
C ASP A 106 16.55 5.08 -4.56
N TYR A 107 17.21 4.44 -5.53
CA TYR A 107 18.44 3.66 -5.33
C TYR A 107 19.63 4.52 -4.91
N ARG A 108 19.59 5.84 -5.18
CA ARG A 108 20.64 6.80 -4.78
C ARG A 108 20.63 7.08 -3.28
N SER A 109 19.54 6.73 -2.58
CA SER A 109 19.43 6.93 -1.13
C SER A 109 20.13 5.83 -0.34
N ASP A 110 20.84 6.25 0.71
CA ASP A 110 21.40 5.36 1.72
C ASP A 110 20.40 4.93 2.79
N GLY A 111 19.23 5.60 2.86
CA GLY A 111 18.18 5.39 3.86
C GLY A 111 18.00 6.54 4.86
N ASN A 112 18.92 7.50 4.95
CA ASN A 112 18.87 8.56 5.97
C ASN A 112 18.98 9.99 5.40
N CYS A 113 18.87 10.16 4.09
CA CYS A 113 18.82 11.47 3.47
C CYS A 113 17.48 12.19 3.71
N ASP A 114 17.47 13.51 3.53
CA ASP A 114 16.28 14.35 3.73
C ASP A 114 15.08 13.92 2.86
N TYR A 115 15.34 13.33 1.69
CA TYR A 115 14.31 12.80 0.82
C TYR A 115 13.59 11.60 1.48
N TYR A 116 14.34 10.65 2.04
CA TYR A 116 13.76 9.50 2.72
C TYR A 116 13.11 9.89 4.06
N LYS A 117 13.66 10.87 4.78
CA LYS A 117 12.97 11.44 5.95
C LYS A 117 11.62 12.01 5.57
N TYR A 118 11.55 12.81 4.51
CA TYR A 118 10.28 13.32 4.00
C TYR A 118 9.31 12.18 3.61
N LEU A 119 9.77 11.22 2.82
CA LEU A 119 8.93 10.11 2.34
C LEU A 119 8.38 9.21 3.46
N PHE A 120 9.20 8.89 4.46
CA PHE A 120 8.84 7.90 5.48
C PHE A 120 8.32 8.49 6.79
N GLU A 121 8.74 9.71 7.15
CA GLU A 121 8.40 10.34 8.43
C GLU A 121 7.37 11.45 8.26
N THR A 122 7.39 12.18 7.13
CA THR A 122 6.41 13.24 6.86
C THR A 122 5.17 12.74 6.12
N CYS A 123 5.35 11.93 5.07
CA CYS A 123 4.20 11.38 4.35
C CYS A 123 3.52 10.26 5.16
N GLU A 124 2.23 10.02 4.94
CA GLU A 124 1.52 8.90 5.59
C GLU A 124 1.96 7.55 5.02
N PRO A 125 1.82 6.42 5.74
CA PRO A 125 2.24 5.10 5.25
C PRO A 125 1.22 4.50 4.28
N ILE A 126 -0.02 4.97 4.33
CA ILE A 126 -1.12 4.64 3.42
C ILE A 126 -1.58 5.96 2.82
N PHE A 127 -1.72 6.00 1.50
CA PHE A 127 -2.36 7.12 0.83
C PHE A 127 -3.88 6.95 0.89
N VAL A 128 -4.59 8.01 1.29
CA VAL A 128 -6.05 8.11 1.25
C VAL A 128 -6.39 9.52 0.79
N GLY A 129 -6.96 9.66 -0.40
CA GLY A 129 -7.31 10.96 -0.96
C GLY A 129 -7.87 10.87 -2.38
N SER A 130 -8.25 11.99 -2.95
CA SER A 130 -8.62 12.09 -4.36
C SER A 130 -7.41 11.94 -5.29
N PRO A 131 -7.62 11.62 -6.58
CA PRO A 131 -6.55 11.63 -7.58
C PRO A 131 -5.77 12.95 -7.63
N ASN A 132 -6.46 14.09 -7.50
CA ASN A 132 -5.81 15.40 -7.46
C ASN A 132 -4.90 15.56 -6.23
N GLU A 133 -5.33 15.08 -5.06
CA GLU A 133 -4.48 15.08 -3.85
C GLU A 133 -3.26 14.18 -4.03
N PHE A 134 -3.41 13.06 -4.76
CA PHE A 134 -2.30 12.19 -5.11
C PHE A 134 -1.29 12.89 -6.03
N ASP A 135 -1.76 13.57 -7.07
CA ASP A 135 -0.90 14.34 -7.98
C ASP A 135 -0.13 15.46 -7.25
N LEU A 136 -0.77 16.12 -6.29
CA LEU A 136 -0.13 17.13 -5.45
C LEU A 136 0.94 16.49 -4.55
N LEU A 137 0.64 15.33 -3.94
CA LEU A 137 1.60 14.58 -3.14
C LEU A 137 2.81 14.14 -4.00
N LYS A 138 2.55 13.57 -5.18
CA LYS A 138 3.58 13.14 -6.14
C LYS A 138 4.50 14.31 -6.47
N LYS A 139 3.96 15.45 -6.90
CA LYS A 139 4.76 16.66 -7.19
C LYS A 139 5.59 17.12 -5.99
N SER A 140 5.06 17.00 -4.78
CA SER A 140 5.80 17.35 -3.56
C SER A 140 6.98 16.39 -3.32
N ILE A 141 6.76 15.08 -3.46
CA ILE A 141 7.80 14.06 -3.35
C ILE A 141 8.88 14.26 -4.42
N GLU A 142 8.49 14.49 -5.67
CA GLU A 142 9.41 14.77 -6.79
C GLU A 142 10.30 15.99 -6.52
N ARG A 143 9.73 17.08 -5.98
CA ARG A 143 10.50 18.27 -5.60
C ARG A 143 11.54 17.96 -4.52
N GLN A 144 11.19 17.14 -3.51
CA GLN A 144 12.15 16.73 -2.48
C GLN A 144 13.24 15.82 -3.05
N ASN A 145 12.89 14.94 -3.98
CA ASN A 145 13.85 14.08 -4.68
C ASN A 145 14.87 14.92 -5.45
N ILE A 146 14.40 15.85 -6.29
CA ILE A 146 15.26 16.76 -7.07
C ILE A 146 16.11 17.63 -6.14
N LYS A 147 15.55 18.12 -5.03
CA LYS A 147 16.29 18.95 -4.06
C LYS A 147 17.50 18.21 -3.48
N VAL A 148 17.36 16.90 -3.22
CA VAL A 148 18.42 16.09 -2.58
C VAL A 148 19.41 15.52 -3.60
N PHE A 149 18.94 15.07 -4.77
CA PHE A 149 19.77 14.36 -5.75
C PHE A 149 20.08 15.14 -7.03
N GLY A 150 19.58 16.36 -7.17
CA GLY A 150 19.79 17.22 -8.35
C GLY A 150 18.99 16.84 -9.60
N SER A 151 18.41 15.64 -9.64
CA SER A 151 17.58 15.15 -10.76
C SER A 151 16.54 14.15 -10.27
N LEU A 152 15.45 14.01 -11.02
CA LEU A 152 14.39 13.04 -10.72
C LEU A 152 14.83 11.62 -11.10
N ASN A 153 14.51 10.62 -10.28
CA ASN A 153 14.67 9.21 -10.67
C ASN A 153 13.76 8.90 -11.88
N GLN A 154 14.27 8.15 -12.86
CA GLN A 154 13.50 7.75 -14.04
C GLN A 154 12.25 6.94 -13.67
N ASP A 155 12.36 6.04 -12.69
CA ASP A 155 11.23 5.20 -12.25
C ASP A 155 10.06 6.05 -11.71
N ILE A 156 10.35 7.19 -11.08
CA ILE A 156 9.33 8.09 -10.53
C ILE A 156 8.57 8.84 -11.65
N LYS A 157 9.20 9.01 -12.81
CA LYS A 157 8.62 9.73 -13.95
C LYS A 157 7.43 8.99 -14.56
N GLU A 158 7.42 7.65 -14.47
CA GLU A 158 6.49 6.78 -15.20
C GLU A 158 5.28 6.32 -14.36
N LEU A 159 5.14 6.86 -13.14
CA LEU A 159 4.21 6.31 -12.15
C LEU A 159 2.71 6.47 -12.45
N SER A 160 2.29 7.34 -13.39
CA SER A 160 0.86 7.64 -13.60
C SER A 160 0.01 6.42 -13.98
N ASP A 161 0.65 5.35 -14.45
CA ASP A 161 -0.04 4.18 -14.99
C ASP A 161 -0.46 3.17 -13.92
N PHE A 162 0.16 3.21 -12.72
CA PHE A 162 -0.15 2.27 -11.63
C PHE A 162 -1.49 2.51 -10.92
N TRP A 163 -2.13 3.66 -11.16
CA TRP A 163 -3.45 3.98 -10.59
C TRP A 163 -4.59 3.96 -11.62
N LYS A 164 -4.37 3.30 -12.76
CA LYS A 164 -5.43 3.05 -13.75
C LYS A 164 -6.36 1.94 -13.28
N GLN A 165 -7.67 2.14 -13.45
CA GLN A 165 -8.69 1.16 -13.10
C GLN A 165 -8.82 0.06 -14.17
N ASP A 166 -7.76 -0.72 -14.40
CA ASP A 166 -7.69 -1.67 -15.52
C ASP A 166 -8.58 -2.90 -15.27
N ILE A 167 -8.29 -3.66 -14.21
CA ILE A 167 -8.99 -4.91 -13.90
C ILE A 167 -9.63 -4.81 -12.52
N ASN A 168 -10.96 -4.83 -12.46
CA ASN A 168 -11.68 -4.92 -11.19
C ASN A 168 -11.53 -6.33 -10.61
N ILE A 169 -10.77 -6.45 -9.52
CA ILE A 169 -10.53 -7.71 -8.81
C ILE A 169 -11.31 -7.81 -7.49
N THR A 170 -12.22 -6.88 -7.19
CA THR A 170 -13.08 -6.92 -5.99
C THR A 170 -13.75 -8.28 -5.77
N PRO A 171 -14.32 -8.95 -6.80
CA PRO A 171 -14.93 -10.27 -6.60
C PRO A 171 -13.93 -11.34 -6.12
N LYS A 172 -12.67 -11.24 -6.53
CA LYS A 172 -11.59 -12.16 -6.10
C LYS A 172 -11.12 -11.90 -4.68
N MET A 173 -11.43 -10.72 -4.13
CA MET A 173 -11.11 -10.32 -2.76
C MET A 173 -12.22 -10.75 -1.77
N ASN A 174 -13.25 -11.46 -2.24
CA ASN A 174 -14.29 -12.01 -1.38
C ASN A 174 -13.78 -13.27 -0.65
N LEU A 175 -13.74 -13.20 0.68
CA LEU A 175 -13.39 -14.30 1.59
C LEU A 175 -14.11 -15.62 1.28
N TYR A 176 -15.36 -15.55 0.82
CA TYR A 176 -16.16 -16.75 0.54
C TYR A 176 -15.67 -17.52 -0.70
N ASP A 177 -15.08 -16.84 -1.68
CA ASP A 177 -14.61 -17.47 -2.92
C ASP A 177 -13.15 -17.94 -2.81
N MET A 178 -12.30 -17.23 -2.07
CA MET A 178 -10.92 -17.67 -1.80
C MET A 178 -10.84 -18.96 -0.94
N ARG A 179 -11.87 -19.24 -0.14
CA ARG A 179 -12.01 -20.53 0.58
C ARG A 179 -12.17 -21.73 -0.35
N LYS A 180 -12.65 -21.52 -1.58
CA LYS A 180 -12.87 -22.60 -2.56
C LYS A 180 -11.67 -22.85 -3.47
N SER A 181 -10.72 -21.91 -3.58
CA SER A 181 -9.60 -22.01 -4.52
C SER A 181 -8.37 -22.78 -4.00
N ASN A 182 -8.34 -23.23 -2.73
CA ASN A 182 -7.17 -23.87 -2.10
C ASN A 182 -5.87 -23.02 -2.11
N GLU A 183 -5.96 -21.73 -2.42
CA GLU A 183 -4.81 -20.82 -2.50
C GLU A 183 -4.42 -20.20 -1.15
N ILE A 184 -5.12 -20.56 -0.07
CA ILE A 184 -4.83 -20.09 1.29
C ILE A 184 -4.33 -21.27 2.13
N HIS A 185 -3.17 -21.11 2.78
CA HIS A 185 -2.66 -22.07 3.75
C HIS A 185 -3.70 -22.28 4.88
N PRO A 186 -4.07 -23.52 5.26
CA PRO A 186 -5.18 -23.81 6.18
C PRO A 186 -5.13 -23.07 7.53
N THR A 187 -3.95 -22.68 7.99
CA THR A 187 -3.72 -21.88 9.20
C THR A 187 -4.31 -20.46 9.11
N LEU A 188 -4.30 -19.83 7.94
CA LEU A 188 -4.92 -18.51 7.74
C LEU A 188 -6.46 -18.57 7.87
N LEU A 189 -7.09 -19.68 7.50
CA LEU A 189 -8.55 -19.82 7.60
C LEU A 189 -9.06 -19.95 9.05
N VAL A 190 -8.21 -20.38 9.97
CA VAL A 190 -8.51 -20.49 11.41
C VAL A 190 -8.10 -19.21 12.14
N GLU A 191 -7.03 -18.54 11.70
CA GLU A 191 -6.51 -17.34 12.36
C GLU A 191 -7.11 -16.02 11.85
N ILE A 192 -7.68 -15.95 10.65
CA ILE A 192 -8.27 -14.72 10.08
C ILE A 192 -9.31 -14.08 11.04
N PRO A 193 -10.27 -14.81 11.65
CA PRO A 193 -11.17 -14.22 12.64
C PRO A 193 -10.45 -13.67 13.89
N SER A 194 -9.37 -14.30 14.35
CA SER A 194 -8.55 -13.83 15.49
C SER A 194 -7.53 -12.73 15.12
N LEU A 195 -7.09 -12.66 13.87
CA LEU A 195 -6.23 -11.61 13.29
C LEU A 195 -7.02 -10.32 13.06
N ILE A 196 -8.31 -10.47 12.79
CA ILE A 196 -9.24 -9.40 12.50
C ILE A 196 -9.96 -8.91 13.76
N GLN A 197 -10.14 -9.74 14.79
CA GLN A 197 -10.76 -9.33 16.05
C GLN A 197 -10.18 -8.02 16.63
N PRO A 198 -8.86 -7.79 16.59
CA PRO A 198 -8.28 -6.51 16.99
C PRO A 198 -8.66 -5.35 16.06
N LEU A 199 -8.83 -5.55 14.75
CA LEU A 199 -9.14 -4.49 13.77
C LEU A 199 -10.57 -3.93 13.90
N ILE A 200 -11.43 -4.65 14.62
CA ILE A 200 -12.86 -4.40 14.77
C ILE A 200 -13.19 -3.65 16.07
N THR A 201 -12.30 -3.67 17.06
CA THR A 201 -12.42 -2.99 18.36
C THR A 201 -11.57 -1.73 18.43
#